data_AF-E9D771-F1
#
_entry.id   AF-E9D771-F1
#
_cell.length_a   1.000
_cell.length_b   1.000
_cell.length_c   1.000
_cell.angle_alpha   90.00
_cell.angle_beta   90.00
_cell.angle_gamma   90.00
#
_symmetry.space_group_name_H-M   'P 1'
#
loop_
_entity.id
_entity.type
_entity.pdbx_description
1 polymer ?
#
loop_
_entity_poly.entity_id
_entity_poly.type
_entity_poly.pdbx_seq_one_letter_code
_entity_poly.pdbx_strand_id
1 'polypeptide(L)'
;MVHIAIVGAGNVGREIVEELAAQGKHQITVFSRKAELPEFSNPGIAVKRVDYKNRDELVDSLKGVNTVLSFVSNDPESKTQKALIDACIAAGVRRFAPSEWGLRSDAYLPGQEFKREVHRYLQDINADRQVLEYCLFQPGLFMNYLAYPYKTSRITSSQTSRPCCGGLCRRKAE
;
A
#
# COMPACT_ATOMS: atom_id res chain seq x y z
N MET A 1 7.51 20.93 4.52
CA MET A 1 6.34 20.22 3.96
C MET A 1 6.83 19.34 2.82
N VAL A 2 6.39 18.08 2.74
CA VAL A 2 6.74 17.16 1.64
C VAL A 2 5.47 16.61 1.00
N HIS A 3 5.56 16.25 -0.27
CA HIS A 3 4.50 15.57 -1.01
C HIS A 3 4.70 14.07 -0.98
N ILE A 4 3.72 13.37 -0.42
CA ILE A 4 3.72 11.91 -0.26
C ILE A 4 2.65 11.33 -1.18
N ALA A 5 3.05 10.45 -2.10
CA ALA A 5 2.12 9.65 -2.87
C ALA A 5 1.96 8.27 -2.21
N ILE A 6 0.72 7.82 -2.04
CA ILE A 6 0.39 6.51 -1.50
C ILE A 6 -0.27 5.68 -2.60
N VAL A 7 0.30 4.52 -2.89
CA VAL A 7 -0.09 3.67 -4.00
C VAL A 7 -0.79 2.43 -3.44
N GLY A 8 -1.99 2.11 -3.94
CA GLY A 8 -2.69 0.89 -3.56
C GLY A 8 -3.24 0.91 -2.13
N ALA A 9 -3.83 2.04 -1.70
CA ALA A 9 -4.41 2.22 -0.36
C ALA A 9 -5.64 1.31 -0.10
N GLY A 10 -5.38 0.01 0.13
CA GLY A 10 -6.34 -0.93 0.71
C GLY A 10 -6.54 -0.67 2.21
N ASN A 11 -6.96 -1.68 2.97
CA ASN A 11 -7.31 -1.52 4.39
C ASN A 11 -6.17 -0.88 5.23
N VAL A 12 -4.96 -1.45 5.18
CA VAL A 12 -3.79 -0.95 5.93
C VAL A 12 -3.35 0.43 5.42
N GLY A 13 -3.25 0.59 4.10
CA GLY A 13 -2.84 1.86 3.50
C GLY A 13 -3.80 3.00 3.84
N ARG A 14 -5.10 2.73 3.94
CA ARG A 14 -6.10 3.75 4.29
C ARG A 14 -5.95 4.24 5.73
N GLU A 15 -5.66 3.36 6.70
CA GLU A 15 -5.36 3.78 8.08
C GLU A 15 -4.19 4.77 8.10
N ILE A 16 -3.14 4.46 7.35
CA ILE A 16 -1.93 5.30 7.27
C ILE A 16 -2.22 6.63 6.58
N VAL A 17 -2.97 6.62 5.47
CA VAL A 17 -3.33 7.83 4.73
C VAL A 17 -4.14 8.80 5.60
N GLU A 18 -5.15 8.32 6.32
CA GLU A 18 -6.00 9.15 7.19
C GLU A 18 -5.18 9.77 8.32
N GLU A 19 -4.32 8.99 8.98
CA GLU A 19 -3.47 9.48 10.07
C GLU A 19 -2.39 10.47 9.57
N LEU A 20 -1.80 10.24 8.40
CA LEU A 20 -0.85 11.19 7.80
C LEU A 20 -1.54 12.51 7.45
N ALA A 21 -2.75 12.45 6.89
CA ALA A 21 -3.52 13.63 6.54
C ALA A 21 -4.00 14.40 7.78
N ALA A 22 -4.42 13.70 8.84
CA ALA A 22 -4.88 14.31 10.09
C ALA A 22 -3.81 15.14 10.79
N GLN A 23 -2.52 14.81 10.59
CA GLN A 23 -1.42 15.59 11.14
C GLN A 23 -1.22 16.95 10.45
N GLY A 24 -1.70 17.14 9.21
CA GLY A 24 -1.60 18.40 8.48
C GLY A 24 -0.18 18.86 8.13
N LYS A 25 0.82 17.97 8.21
CA LYS A 25 2.25 18.32 7.98
C LYS A 25 2.72 18.12 6.53
N HIS A 26 1.96 17.34 5.76
CA HIS A 26 2.36 16.81 4.46
C HIS A 26 1.21 16.94 3.47
N GLN A 27 1.56 17.10 2.20
CA GLN A 27 0.59 16.98 1.11
C GLN A 27 0.46 15.50 0.77
N ILE A 28 -0.78 15.00 0.77
CA ILE A 28 -1.07 13.58 0.59
C ILE A 28 -1.81 13.38 -0.72
N THR A 29 -1.34 12.45 -1.55
CA THR A 29 -2.06 12.03 -2.77
C THR A 29 -2.13 10.52 -2.86
N VAL A 30 -3.32 9.98 -3.04
CA VAL A 30 -3.53 8.55 -3.22
C VAL A 30 -3.65 8.21 -4.69
N PHE A 31 -2.83 7.27 -5.16
CA PHE A 31 -2.87 6.75 -6.52
C PHE A 31 -3.72 5.48 -6.57
N SER A 32 -4.69 5.46 -7.47
CA SER A 32 -5.63 4.35 -7.64
C SER A 32 -5.86 4.00 -9.10
N ARG A 33 -6.14 2.72 -9.35
CA ARG A 33 -6.59 2.23 -10.67
C ARG A 33 -8.02 2.64 -10.97
N LYS A 34 -8.87 2.69 -9.93
CA LYS A 34 -10.27 3.09 -10.02
C LYS A 34 -10.38 4.57 -9.68
N ALA A 35 -11.17 5.31 -10.45
CA ALA A 35 -11.50 6.70 -10.14
C ALA A 35 -12.25 6.80 -8.80
N GLU A 36 -13.07 5.79 -8.50
CA GLU A 36 -13.83 5.69 -7.25
C GLU A 36 -13.02 4.91 -6.21
N LEU A 37 -12.40 5.64 -5.28
CA LEU A 37 -11.97 5.09 -4.01
C LEU A 37 -13.09 5.30 -2.97
N PRO A 38 -13.15 4.48 -1.90
CA PRO A 38 -13.99 4.80 -0.75
C PRO A 38 -13.67 6.23 -0.28
N GLU A 39 -14.69 7.03 0.01
CA GLU A 39 -14.50 8.40 0.48
C GLU A 39 -13.53 8.43 1.67
N PHE A 40 -12.42 9.16 1.51
CA PHE A 40 -11.53 9.45 2.63
C PHE A 40 -12.24 10.45 3.55
N SER A 41 -12.13 10.23 4.86
CA SER A 41 -12.78 11.08 5.85
C SER A 41 -12.11 12.46 5.93
N ASN A 42 -10.82 12.55 5.59
CA ASN A 42 -10.09 13.81 5.55
C ASN A 42 -10.14 14.47 4.15
N PRO A 43 -10.67 15.70 4.02
CA PRO A 43 -10.75 16.41 2.73
C PRO A 43 -9.39 16.85 2.19
N GLY A 44 -8.33 16.81 3.00
CA GLY A 44 -6.96 17.12 2.59
C GLY A 44 -6.29 16.03 1.76
N ILE A 45 -6.97 14.91 1.49
CA ILE A 45 -6.45 13.80 0.70
C ILE A 45 -6.86 13.97 -0.76
N ALA A 46 -5.89 14.22 -1.63
CA ALA A 46 -6.13 14.19 -3.07
C ALA A 46 -6.13 12.74 -3.58
N VAL A 47 -7.02 12.42 -4.53
CA VAL A 47 -7.03 11.14 -5.22
C VAL A 47 -6.70 11.35 -6.69
N LYS A 48 -5.73 10.60 -7.20
CA LYS A 48 -5.35 10.62 -8.62
C LYS A 48 -5.50 9.23 -9.21
N ARG A 49 -6.28 9.13 -10.29
CA ARG A 49 -6.35 7.91 -11.09
C ARG A 49 -5.07 7.79 -11.90
N VAL A 50 -4.46 6.60 -11.88
CA VAL A 50 -3.28 6.29 -12.69
C VAL A 50 -3.40 4.90 -13.31
N ASP A 51 -2.90 4.74 -14.52
CA ASP A 51 -2.63 3.41 -15.11
C ASP A 51 -1.18 3.00 -14.86
N TYR A 52 -0.97 1.96 -14.05
CA TYR A 52 0.37 1.44 -13.76
C TYR A 52 1.07 0.79 -14.95
N LYS A 53 0.36 0.56 -16.06
CA LYS A 53 0.95 0.08 -17.32
C LYS A 53 1.45 1.22 -18.19
N ASN A 54 1.03 2.45 -17.92
CA ASN A 54 1.41 3.64 -18.68
C ASN A 54 2.55 4.38 -17.98
N ARG A 55 3.78 4.08 -18.39
CA ARG A 55 4.99 4.65 -17.77
C ARG A 55 5.00 6.18 -17.82
N ASP A 56 4.65 6.78 -18.95
CA ASP A 56 4.74 8.25 -19.12
C ASP A 56 3.73 8.97 -18.23
N GLU A 57 2.51 8.43 -18.12
CA GLU A 57 1.48 8.92 -17.20
C GLU A 57 1.92 8.79 -15.73
N LEU A 58 2.57 7.68 -15.36
CA LEU A 58 3.11 7.50 -14.00
C LEU A 58 4.21 8.53 -13.71
N VAL A 59 5.16 8.72 -14.63
CA VAL A 59 6.25 9.68 -14.46
C VAL A 59 5.70 11.09 -14.32
N ASP A 60 4.77 11.50 -15.18
CA ASP A 60 4.14 12.81 -15.09
C ASP A 60 3.40 12.98 -13.77
N SER A 61 2.71 11.94 -13.31
CA SER A 61 1.99 11.96 -12.04
C SER A 61 2.88 12.04 -10.81
N LEU A 62 4.13 11.57 -10.91
CA LEU A 62 5.11 11.57 -9.83
C LEU A 62 5.97 12.84 -9.80
N LYS A 63 5.85 13.74 -10.77
CA LYS A 63 6.58 15.03 -10.74
C LYS A 63 6.20 15.83 -9.50
N GLY A 64 7.22 16.28 -8.76
CA GLY A 64 7.05 17.03 -7.50
C GLY A 64 6.81 16.15 -6.27
N VAL A 65 6.55 14.84 -6.43
CA VAL A 65 6.43 13.90 -5.32
C VAL A 65 7.80 13.67 -4.69
N ASN A 66 7.89 13.76 -3.36
CA ASN A 66 9.14 13.54 -2.64
C ASN A 66 9.31 12.10 -2.17
N THR A 67 8.21 11.49 -1.73
CA THR A 67 8.17 10.16 -1.13
C THR A 67 7.01 9.35 -1.69
N VAL A 68 7.24 8.08 -2.00
CA VAL A 68 6.20 7.14 -2.43
C VAL A 68 6.09 5.98 -1.44
N LEU A 69 4.88 5.71 -0.97
CA LEU A 69 4.56 4.56 -0.11
C LEU A 69 3.70 3.56 -0.89
N SER A 70 4.25 2.40 -1.20
CA SER A 70 3.58 1.34 -1.95
C SER A 70 2.89 0.36 -1.01
N PHE A 71 1.60 0.16 -1.19
CA PHE A 71 0.78 -0.88 -0.55
C PHE A 71 0.21 -1.85 -1.60
N VAL A 72 0.87 -1.94 -2.76
CA VAL A 72 0.45 -2.83 -3.86
C VAL A 72 0.40 -4.27 -3.35
N SER A 73 -0.77 -4.89 -3.49
CA SER A 73 -1.00 -6.31 -3.18
C SER A 73 -1.30 -7.08 -4.46
N ASN A 74 -1.09 -8.40 -4.42
CA ASN A 74 -1.36 -9.32 -5.54
C ASN A 74 -0.61 -8.95 -6.84
N ASP A 75 0.72 -8.77 -6.74
CA ASP A 75 1.61 -8.47 -7.88
C ASP A 75 2.61 -9.63 -8.08
N PRO A 76 2.16 -10.83 -8.50
CA PRO A 76 2.98 -12.06 -8.47
C PRO A 76 4.26 -11.99 -9.32
N GLU A 77 4.26 -11.17 -10.38
CA GLU A 77 5.42 -10.96 -11.25
C GLU A 77 6.23 -9.70 -10.88
N SER A 78 5.86 -9.02 -9.79
CA SER A 78 6.44 -7.75 -9.33
C SER A 78 6.43 -6.62 -10.37
N LYS A 79 5.68 -6.77 -11.46
CA LYS A 79 5.67 -5.86 -12.62
C LYS A 79 5.21 -4.47 -12.21
N THR A 80 4.18 -4.40 -11.37
CA THR A 80 3.59 -3.13 -10.95
C THR A 80 4.56 -2.34 -10.09
N GLN A 81 5.19 -2.98 -9.10
CA GLN A 81 6.15 -2.29 -8.25
C GLN A 81 7.44 -1.92 -8.98
N LYS A 82 7.96 -2.78 -9.86
CA LYS A 82 9.16 -2.46 -10.67
C LYS A 82 8.90 -1.25 -11.59
N ALA A 83 7.77 -1.24 -12.31
CA ALA A 83 7.37 -0.10 -13.13
C ALA A 83 7.20 1.20 -12.33
N LEU A 84 6.64 1.10 -11.11
CA LEU A 84 6.51 2.24 -10.22
C LEU A 84 7.87 2.76 -9.74
N ILE A 85 8.82 1.88 -9.41
CA ILE A 85 10.18 2.25 -9.03
C ILE A 85 10.87 2.98 -10.18
N ASP A 86 10.78 2.46 -11.40
CA ASP A 86 11.38 3.08 -12.58
C ASP A 86 10.78 4.46 -12.86
N ALA A 87 9.46 4.60 -12.68
CA ALA A 87 8.78 5.88 -12.82
C ALA A 87 9.19 6.87 -11.71
N CYS A 88 9.39 6.40 -10.47
CA CYS A 88 9.89 7.22 -9.36
C CYS A 88 11.28 7.79 -9.67
N ILE A 89 12.19 6.93 -10.17
CA ILE A 89 13.54 7.34 -10.54
C ILE A 89 13.49 8.38 -11.66
N ALA A 90 12.71 8.11 -12.72
CA ALA A 90 12.58 9.03 -13.85
C ALA A 90 11.93 10.39 -13.47
N ALA A 91 11.01 10.40 -12.49
CA ALA A 91 10.37 11.60 -12.00
C ALA A 91 11.20 12.37 -10.94
N GLY A 92 12.33 11.81 -10.48
CA GLY A 92 13.18 12.42 -9.46
C GLY A 92 12.66 12.28 -8.02
N VAL A 93 11.82 11.27 -7.75
CA VAL A 93 11.39 10.93 -6.39
C VAL A 93 12.61 10.50 -5.58
N ARG A 94 12.73 11.03 -4.35
CA ARG A 94 13.91 10.75 -3.51
C ARG A 94 13.78 9.47 -2.69
N ARG A 95 12.58 9.18 -2.17
CA ARG A 95 12.34 8.10 -1.21
C ARG A 95 11.21 7.17 -1.64
N PHE A 96 11.44 5.87 -1.51
CA PHE A 96 10.46 4.85 -1.84
C PHE A 96 10.32 3.80 -0.73
N ALA A 97 9.09 3.50 -0.33
CA ALA A 97 8.80 2.37 0.54
C ALA A 97 8.04 1.32 -0.27
N PRO A 98 8.63 0.14 -0.55
CA PRO A 98 7.93 -0.95 -1.24
C PRO A 98 6.81 -1.53 -0.37
N SER A 99 5.98 -2.39 -0.97
CA SER A 99 4.91 -3.12 -0.31
C SER A 99 5.45 -4.22 0.62
N GLU A 100 6.02 -3.78 1.75
CA GLU A 100 6.73 -4.61 2.74
C GLU A 100 6.05 -4.61 4.11
N TRP A 101 4.88 -3.96 4.24
CA TRP A 101 4.12 -3.67 5.47
C TRP A 101 3.60 -4.88 6.24
N GLY A 102 4.45 -5.85 6.57
CA GLY A 102 4.10 -7.03 7.33
C GLY A 102 5.32 -7.88 7.66
N LEU A 103 5.26 -9.17 7.33
CA LEU A 103 6.38 -10.09 7.48
C LEU A 103 7.47 -9.80 6.44
N ARG A 104 8.72 -10.12 6.80
CA ARG A 104 9.90 -9.90 5.97
C ARG A 104 9.80 -10.63 4.62
N SER A 105 10.32 -10.03 3.56
CA SER A 105 10.37 -10.62 2.20
C SER A 105 11.18 -11.93 2.11
N ASP A 106 12.10 -12.15 3.06
CA ASP A 106 12.91 -13.35 3.16
C ASP A 106 12.33 -14.38 4.14
N ALA A 107 11.08 -14.23 4.60
CA ALA A 107 10.42 -15.21 5.47
C ALA A 107 10.02 -16.52 4.74
N TYR A 108 10.36 -16.67 3.46
CA TYR A 108 10.07 -17.84 2.60
C TYR A 108 8.60 -18.31 2.65
N LEU A 109 7.67 -17.36 2.75
CA LEU A 109 6.25 -17.67 2.71
C LEU A 109 5.80 -17.91 1.26
N PRO A 110 5.11 -19.04 0.99
CA PRO A 110 4.57 -19.30 -0.34
C PRO A 110 3.69 -18.16 -0.83
N GLY A 111 3.92 -17.69 -2.06
CA GLY A 111 3.16 -16.62 -2.69
C GLY A 111 3.59 -15.21 -2.30
N GLN A 112 4.71 -15.04 -1.56
CA GLN A 112 5.31 -13.74 -1.22
C GLN A 112 6.65 -13.49 -1.92
N GLU A 113 7.02 -14.34 -2.89
CA GLU A 113 8.28 -14.28 -3.64
C GLU A 113 8.43 -12.92 -4.35
N PHE A 114 7.33 -12.36 -4.83
CA PHE A 114 7.28 -11.06 -5.49
C PHE A 114 7.87 -9.92 -4.64
N LYS A 115 7.77 -9.99 -3.31
CA LYS A 115 8.37 -9.00 -2.41
C LYS A 115 9.88 -9.09 -2.40
N ARG A 116 10.42 -10.31 -2.38
CA ARG A 116 11.87 -10.56 -2.46
C ARG A 116 12.43 -10.07 -3.78
N GLU A 117 11.71 -10.29 -4.88
CA GLU A 117 12.13 -9.78 -6.18
C GLU A 117 12.20 -8.26 -6.23
N VAL A 118 11.26 -7.55 -5.60
CA VAL A 118 11.28 -6.08 -5.50
C VAL A 118 12.43 -5.60 -4.63
N HIS A 119 12.69 -6.27 -3.50
CA HIS A 119 13.85 -5.94 -2.67
C HIS A 119 15.17 -6.14 -3.43
N ARG A 120 15.33 -7.27 -4.12
CA ARG A 120 16.51 -7.51 -4.97
C ARG A 120 16.64 -6.44 -6.06
N TYR A 121 15.54 -6.08 -6.72
CA TYR A 121 15.55 -5.03 -7.73
C TYR A 121 16.03 -3.68 -7.20
N LEU A 122 15.60 -3.29 -5.99
CA LEU A 122 16.07 -2.07 -5.33
C LEU A 122 17.56 -2.13 -4.96
N GLN A 123 18.06 -3.31 -4.56
CA GLN A 123 19.49 -3.54 -4.32
C GLN A 123 20.29 -3.42 -5.61
N ASP A 124 19.82 -4.04 -6.70
CA ASP A 124 20.48 -4.03 -8.01
C ASP A 124 20.58 -2.60 -8.57
N ILE A 125 19.49 -1.83 -8.49
CA ILE A 125 19.48 -0.41 -8.91
C ILE A 125 20.52 0.43 -8.15
N ASN A 126 20.72 0.12 -6.88
CA ASN A 126 21.63 0.86 -6.00
C ASN A 126 23.03 0.23 -5.91
N ALA A 127 23.35 -0.80 -6.70
CA ALA A 127 24.59 -1.57 -6.56
C ALA A 127 25.86 -0.72 -6.76
N ASP A 128 25.87 0.12 -7.78
CA ASP A 128 27.03 0.96 -8.12
C ASP A 128 27.03 2.30 -7.39
N ARG A 129 25.84 2.88 -7.19
CA ARG A 129 25.62 4.16 -6.52
C ARG A 129 24.21 4.25 -5.98
N GLN A 130 23.99 5.12 -5.00
CA GLN A 130 22.64 5.39 -4.52
C GLN A 130 21.83 6.16 -5.58
N VAL A 131 20.89 5.46 -6.23
CA VAL A 131 19.94 6.03 -7.20
C VAL A 131 18.62 6.40 -6.52
N LEU A 132 18.15 5.58 -5.58
CA LEU A 132 16.88 5.77 -4.88
C LEU A 132 17.01 5.37 -3.40
N GLU A 133 16.68 6.26 -2.47
CA GLU A 133 16.61 5.88 -1.05
C GLU A 133 15.35 5.01 -0.83
N TYR A 134 15.49 3.88 -0.14
CA TYR A 134 14.34 3.04 0.19
C TYR A 134 14.31 2.56 1.64
N CYS A 135 13.10 2.29 2.15
CA CYS A 135 12.88 1.79 3.51
C CYS A 135 11.91 0.61 3.50
N LEU A 136 12.31 -0.52 4.09
CA LEU A 136 11.47 -1.71 4.22
C LEU A 136 10.75 -1.70 5.57
N PHE A 137 9.46 -1.39 5.59
CA PHE A 137 8.66 -1.39 6.82
C PHE A 137 8.15 -2.79 7.14
N GLN A 138 8.79 -3.50 8.07
CA GLN A 138 8.47 -4.90 8.37
C GLN A 138 7.98 -5.10 9.83
N PRO A 139 6.79 -4.56 10.19
CA PRO A 139 6.28 -4.60 11.56
C PRO A 139 5.80 -5.99 12.03
N GLY A 140 5.83 -7.00 11.15
CA GLY A 140 5.32 -8.33 11.46
C GLY A 140 3.82 -8.49 11.23
N LEU A 141 3.20 -9.42 11.94
CA LEU A 141 1.76 -9.69 11.81
C LEU A 141 0.94 -8.61 12.54
N PHE A 142 -0.03 -8.02 11.85
CA PHE A 142 -0.94 -7.06 12.47
C PHE A 142 -1.82 -7.75 13.52
N MET A 143 -1.73 -7.30 14.77
CA MET A 143 -2.52 -7.84 15.89
C MET A 143 -4.03 -7.80 15.64
N ASN A 144 -4.49 -6.86 14.81
CA ASN A 144 -5.91 -6.72 14.43
C ASN A 144 -6.47 -7.98 13.75
N TYR A 145 -5.62 -8.78 13.11
CA TYR A 145 -6.03 -10.05 12.50
C TYR A 145 -6.16 -11.19 13.52
N LEU A 146 -5.55 -11.07 14.69
CA LEU A 146 -5.63 -12.05 15.78
C LEU A 146 -6.74 -11.73 16.79
N ALA A 147 -7.25 -10.51 16.77
CA ALA A 147 -8.22 -10.02 17.75
C ALA A 147 -9.68 -10.38 17.43
N TYR A 148 -9.96 -11.25 16.44
CA TYR A 148 -11.33 -11.64 16.11
C TYR A 148 -12.07 -12.21 17.33
N PRO A 149 -13.33 -11.82 17.59
CA PRO A 149 -14.21 -10.97 16.76
C PRO A 149 -14.14 -9.46 17.06
N TYR A 150 -13.20 -9.01 17.88
CA TYR A 150 -13.12 -7.62 18.31
C TYR A 150 -12.54 -6.70 17.22
N LYS A 151 -13.20 -5.56 16.99
CA LYS A 151 -12.69 -4.52 16.10
C LYS A 151 -11.65 -3.68 16.84
N THR A 152 -10.39 -3.77 16.40
CA THR A 152 -9.25 -3.07 17.03
C THR A 152 -8.70 -1.90 16.21
N SER A 153 -9.18 -1.69 14.98
CA SER A 153 -8.80 -0.56 14.12
C SER A 153 -10.02 0.09 13.46
N ARG A 154 -9.88 1.34 13.02
CA ARG A 154 -11.01 2.14 12.52
C ARG A 154 -11.59 1.57 11.22
N ILE A 155 -10.70 1.17 10.31
CA ILE A 155 -10.98 0.77 8.93
C ILE A 155 -10.70 -0.71 8.74
N THR A 156 -9.53 -1.19 9.18
CA THR A 156 -9.18 -2.60 9.04
C THR A 156 -10.01 -3.44 10.00
N SER A 157 -10.72 -4.43 9.48
CA SER A 157 -11.36 -5.48 10.27
C SER A 157 -10.85 -6.83 9.79
N SER A 158 -10.74 -7.80 10.70
CA SER A 158 -10.55 -9.20 10.34
C SER A 158 -11.81 -9.65 9.58
N GLN A 159 -11.78 -9.60 8.25
CA GLN A 159 -12.91 -10.02 7.43
C GLN A 159 -13.12 -11.53 7.54
N THR A 160 -14.02 -11.94 8.42
CA THR A 160 -14.83 -13.16 8.25
C THR A 160 -16.29 -12.87 8.57
N SER A 161 -16.85 -11.79 8.02
CA SER A 161 -18.29 -11.76 7.75
C SER A 161 -18.55 -12.47 6.43
N ARG A 162 -18.36 -13.80 6.40
CA ARG A 162 -19.24 -14.57 5.52
C ARG A 162 -20.64 -14.35 6.09
N PRO A 163 -21.64 -13.89 5.31
CA PRO A 163 -23.01 -14.04 5.78
C PRO A 163 -23.18 -15.53 6.06
N CYS A 164 -23.78 -15.88 7.20
CA CYS A 164 -24.25 -17.25 7.42
C CYS A 164 -25.09 -17.67 6.22
N CYS A 165 -24.49 -18.42 5.30
CA CYS A 165 -25.24 -19.20 4.32
C CYS A 165 -26.01 -20.26 5.14
N GLY A 166 -27.32 -20.12 5.21
CA GLY A 166 -28.23 -21.19 5.60
C GLY A 166 -28.84 -21.06 7.00
N GLY A 167 -29.96 -20.36 7.09
CA GLY A 167 -31.27 -20.98 7.33
C GLY A 167 -31.51 -21.98 8.48
N LEU A 168 -30.63 -22.14 9.47
CA LEU A 168 -30.82 -23.14 10.53
C LEU A 168 -30.52 -22.61 11.94
N CYS A 169 -31.21 -21.54 12.35
CA CYS A 169 -31.35 -21.21 13.77
C CYS A 169 -32.81 -20.91 14.12
N ARG A 170 -33.67 -21.91 13.91
CA ARG A 170 -34.91 -22.06 14.68
C ARG A 170 -34.72 -23.25 15.62
N ARG A 171 -34.64 -22.97 16.93
CA ARG A 171 -35.15 -23.80 18.03
C ARG A 171 -35.03 -22.93 19.29
N LYS A 172 -36.13 -22.26 19.65
CA LYS A 172 -37.01 -22.59 20.78
C LYS A 172 -36.29 -22.42 22.13
N ALA A 173 -36.59 -21.31 22.79
CA ALA A 173 -36.62 -21.26 24.25
C ALA A 173 -38.11 -21.17 24.63
N GLU A 174 -38.52 -22.10 25.48
CA GLU A 174 -39.77 -22.09 26.25
C GLU A 174 -39.80 -20.90 27.22
#